data_AF-A0A1A6HDX0-F1
#
_entry.id   AF-A0A1A6HDX0-F1
#
_cell.length_a   1.000
_cell.length_b   1.000
_cell.length_c   1.000
_cell.angle_alpha   90.00
_cell.angle_beta   90.00
_cell.angle_gamma   90.00
#
_symmetry.space_group_name_H-M   'P 1'
#
loop_
_entity.id
_entity.type
_entity.pdbx_description
1 polymer ?
#
loop_
_entity_poly.entity_id
_entity_poly.type
_entity_poly.pdbx_seq_one_letter_code
_entity_poly.pdbx_strand_id
1 'polypeptide(L)'
;MASTSDSLEFSIILITRKQKPGVATLPSGHTADLSVTQMHPFYTLAATMRGEICAAATFISKFLSTKGLRSEQQLQTFSQSLQELLAEHYKHHWFPEKPCKGSGYRCLRINHKMDPLIGQAAQQIGLSSQELFKLLPCELTLWVDPYEVSYRIGEDGSICVLYEALPAV
;
A
#
# COMPACT_ATOMS: atom_id res chain seq x y z
N MET A 1 -6.92 -20.51 8.89
CA MET A 1 -7.92 -19.85 9.76
C MET A 1 -7.46 -18.41 9.93
N ALA A 2 -8.21 -17.43 9.41
CA ALA A 2 -7.88 -16.02 9.61
C ALA A 2 -8.13 -15.66 11.09
N SER A 3 -7.25 -14.88 11.70
CA SER A 3 -7.41 -14.49 13.11
C SER A 3 -8.61 -13.54 13.26
N THR A 4 -9.19 -13.45 14.45
CA THR A 4 -10.25 -12.46 14.75
C THR A 4 -9.81 -11.02 14.50
N SER A 5 -8.50 -10.73 14.61
CA SER A 5 -7.94 -9.43 14.24
C SER A 5 -8.03 -9.16 12.74
N ASP A 6 -7.87 -10.17 11.89
CA ASP A 6 -7.90 -10.01 10.43
C ASP A 6 -9.33 -9.68 9.96
N SER A 7 -10.33 -10.22 10.66
CA SER A 7 -11.75 -9.97 10.38
C SER A 7 -12.20 -8.56 10.80
N LEU A 8 -11.67 -8.03 11.91
CA LEU A 8 -11.92 -6.66 12.35
C LEU A 8 -11.25 -5.63 11.44
N GLU A 9 -10.00 -5.86 11.04
CA GLU A 9 -9.32 -4.96 10.10
C GLU A 9 -9.98 -4.97 8.72
N PHE A 10 -10.42 -6.14 8.24
CA PHE A 10 -11.24 -6.22 7.02
C PHE A 10 -12.56 -5.45 7.17
N SER A 11 -13.19 -5.51 8.35
CA SER A 11 -14.40 -4.73 8.64
C SER A 11 -14.12 -3.23 8.67
N ILE A 12 -13.00 -2.79 9.25
CA ILE A 12 -12.58 -1.38 9.26
C ILE A 12 -12.36 -0.86 7.84
N ILE A 13 -11.64 -1.61 7.00
CA ILE A 13 -11.42 -1.27 5.57
C ILE A 13 -12.75 -1.16 4.82
N LEU A 14 -13.68 -2.11 5.04
CA LEU A 14 -15.00 -2.06 4.40
C LEU A 14 -15.85 -0.88 4.92
N ILE A 15 -15.78 -0.57 6.22
CA ILE A 15 -16.50 0.53 6.83
C ILE A 15 -15.98 1.87 6.28
N THR A 16 -14.67 2.05 6.15
CA THR A 16 -14.10 3.29 5.60
C THR A 16 -14.33 3.42 4.10
N ARG A 17 -14.31 2.31 3.34
CA ARG A 17 -14.65 2.31 1.90
C ARG A 17 -16.12 2.55 1.60
N LYS A 18 -17.02 2.27 2.54
CA LYS A 18 -18.45 2.59 2.45
C LYS A 18 -18.76 4.08 2.64
N GLN A 19 -17.78 4.93 2.99
CA GLN A 19 -17.95 6.38 3.17
C GLN A 19 -17.52 7.25 1.96
N LYS A 20 -17.46 6.74 0.72
CA LYS A 20 -17.36 7.63 -0.46
C LYS A 20 -18.73 8.30 -0.73
N PRO A 21 -18.84 9.64 -0.71
CA PRO A 21 -20.07 10.33 -1.10
C PRO A 21 -20.35 10.12 -2.59
N GLY A 22 -21.63 9.97 -2.93
CA GLY A 22 -22.13 9.37 -4.17
C GLY A 22 -21.57 9.94 -5.48
N VAL A 23 -21.29 9.03 -6.41
CA VAL A 23 -21.19 9.32 -7.84
C VAL A 23 -22.57 9.74 -8.35
N ALA A 24 -22.68 11.00 -8.77
CA ALA A 24 -23.84 11.51 -9.49
C ALA A 24 -23.82 10.98 -10.94
N THR A 25 -24.90 10.34 -11.36
CA THR A 25 -25.14 9.93 -12.74
C THR A 25 -25.69 11.12 -13.55
N LEU A 26 -25.16 11.37 -14.74
CA LEU A 26 -25.80 12.24 -15.75
C LEU A 26 -25.87 11.52 -17.11
N PRO A 27 -26.90 11.80 -17.94
CA PRO A 27 -27.29 10.93 -19.05
C PRO A 27 -26.65 11.25 -20.40
N SER A 28 -26.37 10.17 -21.14
CA SER A 28 -26.30 9.91 -22.59
C SER A 28 -26.19 11.03 -23.64
N GLY A 29 -25.24 10.82 -24.58
CA GLY A 29 -25.46 11.01 -26.03
C GLY A 29 -24.30 11.65 -26.81
N HIS A 30 -23.63 10.88 -27.68
CA HIS A 30 -23.39 11.16 -29.11
C HIS A 30 -22.40 10.16 -29.73
N THR A 31 -22.74 9.68 -30.93
CA THR A 31 -21.98 8.76 -31.79
C THR A 31 -20.88 9.48 -32.57
N ALA A 32 -19.70 8.86 -32.68
CA ALA A 32 -18.75 9.11 -33.76
C ALA A 32 -18.03 7.81 -34.14
N ASP A 33 -18.21 7.39 -35.39
CA ASP A 33 -17.40 6.40 -36.10
C ASP A 33 -16.26 7.15 -36.82
N LEU A 34 -15.05 6.57 -36.83
CA LEU A 34 -14.24 6.33 -38.04
C LEU A 34 -12.77 5.98 -37.70
N SER A 35 -12.36 4.83 -38.26
CA SER A 35 -11.02 4.47 -38.75
C SER A 35 -9.91 4.04 -37.77
N VAL A 36 -9.65 2.73 -37.82
CA VAL A 36 -8.43 2.03 -37.41
C VAL A 36 -7.30 2.33 -38.40
N THR A 37 -6.14 2.79 -37.95
CA THR A 37 -4.81 2.36 -38.47
C THR A 37 -3.72 2.64 -37.42
N GLN A 38 -2.85 1.64 -37.21
CA GLN A 38 -1.81 1.48 -36.20
C GLN A 38 -0.79 2.63 -36.08
N MET A 39 -0.36 2.89 -34.83
CA MET A 39 1.06 2.94 -34.40
C MET A 39 1.13 2.60 -32.89
N HIS A 40 1.91 1.57 -32.54
CA HIS A 40 2.16 1.00 -31.19
C HIS A 40 2.98 1.96 -30.27
N PRO A 41 2.97 1.80 -28.91
CA PRO A 41 3.75 0.76 -28.22
C PRO A 41 3.05 0.09 -27.03
N PHE A 42 3.50 -1.13 -26.74
CA PHE A 42 3.75 -1.72 -25.41
C PHE A 42 3.08 -1.08 -24.16
N TYR A 43 2.58 -1.97 -23.29
CA TYR A 43 1.88 -1.74 -22.02
C TYR A 43 0.36 -1.63 -22.12
N THR A 44 -0.28 -2.78 -22.38
CA THR A 44 -1.54 -3.10 -21.70
C THR A 44 -1.31 -2.88 -20.21
N LEU A 45 -1.88 -1.79 -19.67
CA LEU A 45 -1.80 -1.36 -18.27
C LEU A 45 -2.52 -2.36 -17.38
N ALA A 46 -1.92 -3.54 -17.17
CA ALA A 46 -2.11 -4.22 -15.90
C ALA A 46 -1.76 -3.18 -14.83
N ALA A 47 -2.71 -2.83 -13.96
CA ALA A 47 -2.45 -1.96 -12.82
C ALA A 47 -1.41 -2.66 -11.93
N THR A 48 -0.14 -2.41 -12.22
CA THR A 48 0.97 -3.06 -11.54
C THR A 48 1.05 -2.47 -10.15
N MET A 49 1.12 -3.30 -9.12
CA MET A 49 1.29 -2.95 -7.69
C MET A 49 2.48 -2.02 -7.37
N ARG A 50 3.30 -1.64 -8.36
CA ARG A 50 4.53 -0.87 -8.18
C ARG A 50 4.28 0.50 -7.58
N GLY A 51 3.22 1.21 -7.99
CA GLY A 51 2.93 2.55 -7.51
C GLY A 51 2.60 2.54 -6.02
N GLU A 52 1.74 1.61 -5.64
CA GLU A 52 1.28 1.39 -4.27
C GLU A 52 2.41 0.90 -3.36
N ILE A 53 3.21 -0.06 -3.83
CA ILE A 53 4.37 -0.57 -3.11
C ILE A 53 5.43 0.53 -2.92
N CYS A 54 5.71 1.32 -3.95
CA CYS A 54 6.65 2.43 -3.87
C CYS A 54 6.18 3.49 -2.86
N ALA A 55 4.88 3.83 -2.88
CA ALA A 55 4.30 4.77 -1.92
C ALA A 55 4.45 4.25 -0.48
N ALA A 56 4.10 2.99 -0.23
CA ALA A 56 4.24 2.35 1.07
C ALA A 56 5.69 2.34 1.58
N ALA A 57 6.65 1.90 0.76
CA ALA A 57 8.06 1.84 1.13
C ALA A 57 8.65 3.24 1.38
N THR A 58 8.27 4.22 0.57
CA THR A 58 8.68 5.62 0.74
C THR A 58 8.14 6.20 2.04
N PHE A 59 6.89 5.90 2.39
CA PHE A 59 6.28 6.37 3.62
C PHE A 59 6.98 5.83 4.87
N ILE A 60 7.32 4.54 4.90
CA ILE A 60 8.08 3.95 6.01
C ILE A 60 9.49 4.55 6.07
N SER A 61 10.16 4.71 4.93
CA SER A 61 11.49 5.33 4.84
C SER A 61 11.52 6.76 5.40
N LYS A 62 10.44 7.54 5.21
CA LYS A 62 10.30 8.89 5.77
C LYS A 62 10.30 8.91 7.30
N PHE A 63 9.74 7.90 7.97
CA PHE A 63 9.82 7.81 9.43
C PHE A 63 11.26 7.56 9.88
N LEU A 64 11.94 6.61 9.23
CA LEU A 64 13.34 6.27 9.54
C LEU A 64 14.24 7.51 9.41
N SER A 65 14.09 8.28 8.33
CA SER A 65 14.90 9.47 8.08
C SER A 65 14.61 10.60 9.07
N THR A 66 13.33 10.86 9.36
CA THR A 66 12.91 11.93 10.28
C THR A 66 13.39 11.68 11.71
N LYS A 67 13.47 10.40 12.12
CA LYS A 67 13.74 10.02 13.52
C LYS A 67 15.19 9.62 13.82
N GLY A 68 16.04 9.44 12.82
CA GLY A 68 17.48 9.29 13.10
C GLY A 68 18.36 8.68 12.02
N LEU A 69 17.81 7.94 11.05
CA LEU A 69 18.61 7.31 10.00
C LEU A 69 18.95 8.31 8.90
N ARG A 70 20.15 8.91 8.97
CA ARG A 70 20.58 9.97 8.02
C ARG A 70 21.35 9.47 6.80
N SER A 71 21.72 8.18 6.75
CA SER A 71 22.42 7.61 5.60
C SER A 71 21.46 7.41 4.43
N GLU A 72 21.61 8.22 3.38
CA GLU A 72 20.82 8.09 2.15
C GLU A 72 20.98 6.71 1.50
N GLN A 73 22.20 6.16 1.53
CA GLN A 73 22.47 4.82 1.03
C GLN A 73 21.68 3.75 1.80
N GLN A 74 21.66 3.82 3.14
CA GLN A 74 20.87 2.87 3.94
C GLN A 74 19.37 3.05 3.67
N LEU A 75 18.87 4.29 3.57
CA LEU A 75 17.46 4.54 3.25
C LEU A 75 17.08 3.98 1.86
N GLN A 76 17.94 4.14 0.86
CA GLN A 76 17.73 3.59 -0.47
C GLN A 76 17.73 2.06 -0.45
N THR A 77 18.71 1.43 0.20
CA THR A 77 18.79 -0.03 0.34
C THR A 77 17.55 -0.59 1.07
N PHE A 78 17.13 0.05 2.16
CA PHE A 78 15.91 -0.32 2.88
C PHE A 78 14.67 -0.22 1.98
N SER A 79 14.49 0.93 1.31
CA SER A 79 13.35 1.16 0.42
C SER A 79 13.29 0.13 -0.70
N GLN A 80 14.40 -0.13 -1.37
CA GLN A 80 14.46 -1.12 -2.44
C GLN A 80 14.16 -2.54 -1.91
N SER A 81 14.80 -2.94 -0.81
CA SER A 81 14.59 -4.25 -0.22
C SER A 81 13.12 -4.46 0.18
N LEU A 82 12.49 -3.45 0.78
CA LEU A 82 11.09 -3.53 1.14
C LEU A 82 10.19 -3.64 -0.09
N GLN A 83 10.45 -2.89 -1.16
CA GLN A 83 9.66 -2.99 -2.39
C GLN A 83 9.71 -4.39 -3.01
N GLU A 84 10.88 -5.01 -3.04
CA GLU A 84 11.08 -6.38 -3.56
C GLU A 84 10.33 -7.41 -2.70
N LEU A 85 10.44 -7.31 -1.37
CA LEU A 85 9.73 -8.19 -0.43
C LEU A 85 8.22 -8.08 -0.57
N LEU A 86 7.68 -6.86 -0.69
CA LEU A 86 6.25 -6.63 -0.86
C LEU A 86 5.76 -7.18 -2.20
N ALA A 87 6.50 -6.94 -3.28
CA ALA A 87 6.12 -7.41 -4.61
C ALA A 87 6.04 -8.95 -4.65
N GLU A 88 7.03 -9.62 -4.06
CA GLU A 88 7.05 -11.08 -3.94
C GLU A 88 5.93 -11.59 -3.02
N HIS A 89 5.67 -10.91 -1.90
CA HIS A 89 4.62 -11.30 -0.97
C HIS A 89 3.21 -11.16 -1.58
N TYR A 90 2.98 -10.12 -2.39
CA TYR A 90 1.67 -9.77 -2.92
C TYR A 90 1.33 -10.44 -4.25
N LYS A 91 2.30 -11.07 -4.93
CA LYS A 91 2.17 -11.61 -6.31
C LYS A 91 0.93 -12.47 -6.57
N HIS A 92 0.45 -13.23 -5.57
CA HIS A 92 -0.74 -14.10 -5.68
C HIS A 92 -1.95 -13.58 -4.90
N HIS A 93 -1.81 -12.41 -4.29
CA HIS A 93 -2.81 -11.77 -3.46
C HIS A 93 -3.12 -10.35 -3.94
N TRP A 94 -2.96 -10.06 -5.24
CA TRP A 94 -3.27 -8.77 -5.84
C TRP A 94 -4.46 -8.91 -6.79
N PHE A 95 -5.58 -8.26 -6.48
CA PHE A 95 -6.84 -8.39 -7.23
C PHE A 95 -7.40 -7.00 -7.59
N PRO A 96 -6.95 -6.36 -8.69
CA PRO A 96 -7.40 -5.03 -9.08
C PRO A 96 -8.92 -4.90 -9.23
N GLU A 97 -9.60 -5.96 -9.68
CA GLU A 97 -11.05 -5.97 -9.87
C GLU A 97 -11.81 -6.00 -8.53
N LYS A 98 -11.14 -6.42 -7.45
CA LYS A 98 -11.67 -6.47 -6.08
C LYS A 98 -10.59 -5.96 -5.11
N PRO A 99 -10.29 -4.65 -5.04
CA PRO A 99 -9.14 -4.14 -4.29
C PRO A 99 -9.11 -4.56 -2.82
N CYS A 100 -10.28 -4.67 -2.18
CA CYS A 100 -10.39 -5.11 -0.78
C CYS A 100 -10.01 -6.59 -0.57
N LYS A 101 -10.10 -7.44 -1.61
CA LYS A 101 -9.79 -8.87 -1.50
C LYS A 101 -8.31 -9.03 -1.18
N GLY A 102 -8.00 -9.70 -0.07
CA GLY A 102 -6.63 -9.90 0.39
C GLY A 102 -6.01 -8.68 1.07
N SER A 103 -6.75 -7.59 1.32
CA SER A 103 -6.21 -6.39 1.95
C SER A 103 -5.59 -6.65 3.34
N GLY A 104 -6.26 -7.46 4.17
CA GLY A 104 -5.70 -7.89 5.47
C GLY A 104 -4.40 -8.69 5.35
N TYR A 105 -4.24 -9.49 4.29
CA TYR A 105 -2.99 -10.22 4.03
C TYR A 105 -1.85 -9.29 3.60
N ARG A 106 -2.17 -8.24 2.83
CA ARG A 106 -1.19 -7.22 2.39
C ARG A 106 -0.99 -6.10 3.41
N CYS A 107 -1.67 -6.15 4.55
CA CYS A 107 -1.57 -5.11 5.55
C CYS A 107 -0.21 -5.21 6.26
N LEU A 108 0.50 -4.08 6.32
CA LEU A 108 1.72 -3.96 7.14
C LEU A 108 1.32 -3.40 8.50
N ARG A 109 1.69 -4.10 9.58
CA ARG A 109 1.26 -3.73 10.94
C ARG A 109 2.42 -3.70 11.92
N ILE A 110 2.51 -2.58 12.64
CA ILE A 110 3.41 -2.39 13.78
C ILE A 110 2.54 -2.16 15.00
N ASN A 111 2.77 -2.97 16.03
CA ASN A 111 2.18 -2.81 17.36
C ASN A 111 3.22 -3.26 18.39
N HIS A 112 2.88 -4.14 19.34
CA HIS A 112 3.86 -4.85 20.17
C HIS A 112 4.78 -5.80 19.38
N LYS A 113 4.49 -6.03 18.10
CA LYS A 113 5.27 -6.83 17.17
C LYS A 113 5.59 -6.00 15.92
N MET A 114 6.83 -6.14 15.43
CA MET A 114 7.26 -5.54 14.18
C MET A 114 6.74 -6.37 13.00
N ASP A 115 6.30 -5.70 11.94
CA ASP A 115 5.97 -6.36 10.68
C ASP A 115 7.19 -7.13 10.15
N PRO A 116 7.04 -8.41 9.77
CA PRO A 116 8.19 -9.23 9.36
C PRO A 116 8.87 -8.72 8.10
N LEU A 117 8.15 -8.14 7.14
CA LEU A 117 8.73 -7.63 5.90
C LEU A 117 9.51 -6.33 6.16
N ILE A 118 8.97 -5.44 6.99
CA ILE A 118 9.67 -4.24 7.45
C ILE A 118 10.95 -4.64 8.22
N GLY A 119 10.82 -5.60 9.15
CA GLY A 119 11.94 -6.10 9.93
C GLY A 119 13.04 -6.73 9.05
N GLN A 120 12.66 -7.51 8.05
CA GLN A 120 13.59 -8.14 7.12
C GLN A 120 14.32 -7.10 6.24
N ALA A 121 13.62 -6.09 5.73
CA ALA A 121 14.24 -4.99 4.98
C ALA A 121 15.22 -4.18 5.86
N ALA A 122 14.87 -3.95 7.11
CA ALA A 122 15.70 -3.23 8.08
C ALA A 122 16.98 -3.99 8.44
N GLN A 123 16.93 -5.32 8.52
CA GLN A 123 18.11 -6.15 8.76
C GLN A 123 19.17 -5.99 7.66
N GLN A 124 18.77 -5.75 6.40
CA GLN A 124 19.71 -5.50 5.29
C GLN A 124 20.57 -4.26 5.49
N ILE A 125 20.12 -3.32 6.32
CA ILE A 125 20.84 -2.08 6.63
C ILE A 125 21.39 -2.05 8.06
N GLY A 126 21.38 -3.20 8.73
CA GLY A 126 21.94 -3.37 10.08
C GLY A 126 21.04 -2.87 11.22
N LEU A 127 19.75 -2.61 10.97
CA LEU A 127 18.83 -2.20 12.03
C LEU A 127 18.12 -3.40 12.66
N SER A 128 18.15 -3.45 14.00
CA SER A 128 17.37 -4.39 14.79
C SER A 128 15.91 -3.96 14.93
N SER A 129 15.01 -4.88 15.24
CA SER A 129 13.61 -4.55 15.53
C SER A 129 13.46 -3.57 16.70
N GLN A 130 14.36 -3.62 17.69
CA GLN A 130 14.36 -2.71 18.84
C GLN A 130 14.68 -1.27 18.43
N GLU A 131 15.59 -1.09 17.46
CA GLU A 131 15.89 0.22 16.88
C GLU A 131 14.72 0.72 16.03
N LEU A 132 14.10 -0.16 15.23
CA LEU A 132 12.91 0.20 14.45
C LEU A 132 11.76 0.69 15.33
N PHE A 133 11.51 0.08 16.50
CA PHE A 133 10.49 0.56 17.43
C PHE A 133 10.76 1.97 17.98
N LYS A 134 12.01 2.44 17.96
CA LYS A 134 12.35 3.82 18.35
C LYS A 134 12.16 4.81 17.20
N LEU A 135 12.21 4.32 15.95
CA LEU A 135 12.17 5.13 14.74
C LEU A 135 10.77 5.20 14.09
N LEU A 136 9.96 4.17 14.29
CA LEU A 136 8.62 4.04 13.71
C LEU A 136 7.53 4.34 14.76
N PRO A 137 6.31 4.71 14.35
CA PRO A 137 5.18 4.80 15.27
C PRO A 137 4.95 3.47 16.00
N CYS A 138 4.65 3.52 17.31
CA CYS A 138 4.37 2.34 18.13
C CYS A 138 3.16 1.54 17.62
N GLU A 139 2.20 2.23 17.00
CA GLU A 139 1.01 1.64 16.41
C GLU A 139 0.81 2.21 15.01
N LEU A 140 1.09 1.40 14.00
CA LEU A 140 0.90 1.72 12.60
C LEU A 140 0.17 0.57 11.92
N THR A 141 -0.87 0.89 11.18
CA THR A 141 -1.53 -0.04 10.25
C THR A 141 -1.51 0.61 8.87
N LEU A 142 -0.96 -0.08 7.87
CA LEU A 142 -0.78 0.43 6.52
C LEU A 142 -1.36 -0.59 5.53
N TRP A 143 -2.38 -0.17 4.79
CA TRP A 143 -3.03 -0.97 3.76
C TRP A 143 -2.48 -0.61 2.39
N VAL A 144 -1.99 -1.63 1.67
CA VAL A 144 -1.45 -1.50 0.33
C VAL A 144 -2.34 -2.28 -0.61
N ASP A 145 -3.31 -1.59 -1.20
CA ASP A 145 -4.35 -2.19 -2.03
C ASP A 145 -4.29 -1.64 -3.45
N PRO A 146 -4.80 -2.37 -4.46
CA PRO A 146 -4.90 -1.82 -5.81
C PRO A 146 -5.55 -0.44 -5.79
N TYR A 147 -4.86 0.52 -6.40
CA TYR A 147 -5.28 1.93 -6.54
C TYR A 147 -5.28 2.76 -5.25
N GLU A 148 -4.95 2.21 -4.08
CA GLU A 148 -5.02 2.95 -2.84
C GLU A 148 -3.98 2.46 -1.82
N VAL A 149 -3.22 3.41 -1.26
CA VAL A 149 -2.44 3.17 -0.04
C VAL A 149 -2.99 4.08 1.04
N SER A 150 -3.40 3.49 2.16
CA SER A 150 -3.96 4.23 3.28
C SER A 150 -3.38 3.72 4.60
N TYR A 151 -3.39 4.56 5.63
CA TYR A 151 -2.78 4.21 6.90
C TYR A 151 -3.55 4.76 8.08
N ARG A 152 -3.32 4.17 9.25
CA ARG A 152 -3.79 4.60 10.56
C ARG A 152 -2.63 4.57 11.54
N ILE A 153 -2.47 5.64 12.32
CA ILE A 153 -1.49 5.71 13.42
C ILE A 153 -2.25 5.78 14.74
N GLY A 154 -1.96 4.88 15.68
CA GLY A 154 -2.72 4.69 16.92
C GLY A 154 -4.01 3.89 16.71
N GLU A 155 -4.52 3.26 17.77
CA GLU A 155 -5.81 2.55 17.75
C GLU A 155 -6.99 3.46 17.38
N ASP A 156 -7.04 4.67 17.95
CA ASP A 156 -8.08 5.68 17.71
C ASP A 156 -7.74 6.66 16.57
N GLY A 157 -6.71 6.33 15.77
CA GLY A 157 -6.27 7.16 14.66
C GLY A 157 -7.31 7.29 13.55
N SER A 158 -7.36 8.45 12.90
CA SER A 158 -8.08 8.60 11.63
C SER A 158 -7.34 7.87 10.50
N ILE A 159 -8.10 7.36 9.52
CA ILE A 159 -7.50 6.79 8.31
C ILE A 159 -7.15 7.92 7.35
N CYS A 160 -5.91 7.93 6.89
CA CYS A 160 -5.39 8.89 5.92
C CYS A 160 -5.01 8.15 4.62
N VAL A 161 -5.35 8.73 3.48
CA VAL A 161 -4.92 8.24 2.16
C VAL A 161 -3.55 8.82 1.83
N LEU A 162 -2.60 7.95 1.53
CA LEU A 162 -1.23 8.27 1.13
C LEU A 162 -1.08 8.29 -0.40
N TYR A 163 -1.77 7.39 -1.08
CA TYR A 163 -1.75 7.22 -2.53
C TYR A 163 -3.14 6.85 -3.02
N GLU A 164 -3.57 7.46 -4.12
CA GLU A 164 -4.80 7.10 -4.83
C GLU A 164 -4.52 7.13 -6.33
N ALA A 165 -5.04 6.14 -7.06
CA ALA A 165 -5.00 6.07 -8.50
C ALA A 165 -6.39 5.71 -9.06
N LEU A 166 -6.56 5.91 -10.36
CA LEU A 166 -7.78 5.49 -11.06
C LEU A 166 -7.56 4.10 -11.68
N PRO A 167 -8.57 3.21 -11.65
CA PRO A 167 -8.55 2.01 -12.47
C PRO A 167 -8.38 2.37 -13.94
N ALA A 168 -7.58 1.59 -14.67
CA ALA A 168 -7.56 1.68 -16.13
C ALA A 168 -8.96 1.29 -16.65
N VAL A 169 -9.57 2.18 -17.43
CA VAL A 169 -10.88 1.99 -18.07
C VAL A 169 -10.72 1.11 -19.30
#